data_AF-A0A2V7KLR9-F1
#
_entry.id   AF-A0A2V7KLR9-F1
#
_cell.length_a   1.000
_cell.length_b   1.000
_cell.length_c   1.000
_cell.angle_alpha   90.00
_cell.angle_beta   90.00
_cell.angle_gamma   90.00
#
_symmetry.space_group_name_H-M   'P 1'
#
loop_
_entity.id
_entity.type
_entity.pdbx_description
1 polymer ?
#
loop_
_entity_poly.entity_id
_entity_poly.type
_entity_poly.pdbx_seq_one_letter_code
_entity_poly.pdbx_strand_id
1 'polypeptide(L)'
;IANGDGVDALGWDPVQKLIYIPAGRDSNVTVVRQDSPDKYTVVATVPTMRGAKTISVDLQKHIAYLFQPEYGPLPPGTPPPQPGQRPVRGPVIGAYFFAISH
;
A
#
# COMPACT_ATOMS: atom_id res chain seq x y z
N ILE A 1 -8.22 -9.24 -11.12
CA ILE A 1 -7.69 -9.67 -9.80
C ILE A 1 -8.55 -8.97 -8.75
N ALA A 2 -9.24 -9.72 -7.88
CA ALA A 2 -9.95 -9.10 -6.75
C ALA A 2 -8.92 -8.52 -5.76
N ASN A 3 -9.14 -7.29 -5.28
CA ASN A 3 -8.25 -6.63 -4.34
C ASN A 3 -9.03 -5.77 -3.33
N GLY A 4 -8.35 -5.30 -2.29
CA GLY A 4 -8.89 -4.39 -1.30
C GLY A 4 -9.06 -2.94 -1.77
N ASP A 5 -9.57 -2.12 -0.86
CA ASP A 5 -9.94 -0.74 -1.09
C ASP A 5 -8.76 0.24 -1.01
N GLY A 6 -8.84 1.33 -1.80
CA GLY A 6 -7.84 2.41 -1.76
C GLY A 6 -6.50 2.08 -2.42
N VAL A 7 -6.55 1.37 -3.54
CA VAL A 7 -5.42 1.18 -4.46
C VAL A 7 -5.02 2.52 -5.07
N ASP A 8 -3.72 2.73 -5.24
CA ASP A 8 -3.12 3.96 -5.77
C ASP A 8 -2.11 3.65 -6.87
N ALA A 9 -1.24 2.66 -6.64
CA ALA A 9 -0.26 2.15 -7.59
C ALA A 9 -0.22 0.63 -7.57
N LEU A 10 0.57 0.03 -8.46
CA LEU A 10 0.99 -1.37 -8.40
C LEU A 10 2.49 -1.48 -8.71
N GLY A 11 3.14 -2.47 -8.11
CA GLY A 11 4.52 -2.84 -8.42
C GLY A 11 4.55 -4.10 -9.29
N TRP A 12 5.46 -4.17 -10.25
CA TRP A 12 5.64 -5.36 -11.10
C TRP A 12 7.10 -5.79 -11.12
N ASP A 13 7.34 -7.06 -10.80
CA ASP A 13 8.60 -7.75 -11.03
C ASP A 13 8.49 -8.69 -12.24
N PRO A 14 9.05 -8.34 -13.41
CA PRO A 14 8.98 -9.17 -14.60
C PRO A 14 9.80 -10.46 -14.52
N VAL A 15 10.83 -10.51 -13.67
CA VAL A 15 11.72 -11.66 -13.53
C VAL A 15 11.03 -12.74 -12.69
N GLN A 16 10.46 -12.35 -11.55
CA GLN A 16 9.70 -13.25 -10.68
C GLN A 16 8.24 -13.43 -11.09
N LYS A 17 7.77 -12.61 -12.03
CA LYS A 17 6.38 -12.51 -12.46
C LYS A 17 5.42 -12.20 -11.31
N LEU A 18 5.82 -11.33 -10.40
CA LEU A 18 5.03 -10.93 -9.23
C LEU A 18 4.50 -9.49 -9.36
N ILE A 19 3.20 -9.34 -9.18
CA ILE A 19 2.50 -8.06 -9.07
C ILE A 19 2.19 -7.81 -7.59
N TYR A 20 2.54 -6.63 -7.09
CA TYR A 20 2.25 -6.17 -5.74
C TYR A 20 1.19 -5.08 -5.82
N ILE A 21 -0.01 -5.35 -5.29
CA ILE A 21 -1.15 -4.45 -5.36
C ILE A 21 -1.50 -3.96 -3.96
N PRO A 22 -0.99 -2.79 -3.54
CA PRO A 22 -1.27 -2.24 -2.22
C PRO A 22 -2.68 -1.64 -2.13
N ALA A 23 -3.39 -1.92 -1.04
CA ALA A 23 -4.71 -1.41 -0.73
C ALA A 23 -4.64 -0.55 0.54
N GLY A 24 -4.56 0.76 0.38
CA GLY A 24 -4.30 1.67 1.50
C GLY A 24 -5.43 1.75 2.51
N ARG A 25 -6.69 1.54 2.12
CA ARG A 25 -7.80 1.55 3.10
C ARG A 25 -7.87 0.25 3.87
N ASP A 26 -7.55 -0.87 3.23
CA ASP A 26 -7.58 -2.21 3.83
C ASP A 26 -6.25 -2.62 4.46
N SER A 27 -5.24 -1.76 4.37
CA SER A 27 -3.95 -1.89 5.06
C SER A 27 -3.21 -3.19 4.72
N ASN A 28 -3.17 -3.56 3.44
CA ASN A 28 -2.46 -4.75 2.98
C ASN A 28 -1.90 -4.60 1.56
N VAL A 29 -1.07 -5.56 1.16
CA VAL A 29 -0.59 -5.74 -0.20
C VAL A 29 -0.96 -7.12 -0.67
N THR A 30 -1.78 -7.22 -1.72
CA THR A 30 -2.06 -8.48 -2.39
C THR A 30 -0.92 -8.76 -3.37
N VAL A 31 -0.26 -9.90 -3.20
CA VAL A 31 0.82 -10.36 -4.08
C VAL A 31 0.27 -11.41 -5.02
N VAL A 32 0.49 -11.20 -6.31
CA VAL A 32 -0.11 -12.00 -7.38
C VAL A 32 0.96 -12.46 -8.33
N ARG A 33 0.99 -13.75 -8.65
CA ARG A 33 1.82 -14.27 -9.72
C ARG A 33 1.07 -14.24 -11.04
N GLN A 34 1.72 -13.75 -12.10
CA GLN A 34 1.24 -13.90 -13.48
C GLN A 34 1.67 -15.27 -14.01
N ASP A 35 0.74 -16.22 -14.08
CA ASP A 35 1.00 -17.55 -14.62
C ASP A 35 1.02 -17.55 -16.17
N SER A 36 0.20 -16.69 -16.79
CA SER A 36 0.19 -16.39 -18.23
C SER A 36 -0.36 -14.98 -18.48
N PRO A 37 -0.36 -14.43 -19.72
CA PRO A 37 -0.87 -13.08 -19.99
C PRO A 37 -2.28 -12.80 -19.44
N ASP A 38 -3.13 -13.82 -19.37
CA ASP A 38 -4.52 -13.71 -18.91
C ASP A 38 -4.82 -14.53 -17.64
N LYS A 39 -3.81 -15.18 -17.04
CA LYS A 39 -3.98 -16.01 -15.85
C LYS A 39 -3.11 -15.50 -14.69
N TYR A 40 -3.77 -15.23 -13.57
CA TYR A 40 -3.15 -14.65 -12.39
C TYR A 40 -3.58 -15.40 -11.13
N THR A 41 -2.63 -15.70 -10.25
CA THR A 41 -2.88 -16.41 -8.98
C THR A 41 -2.45 -15.54 -7.81
N VAL A 42 -3.34 -15.28 -6.86
CA VAL A 42 -2.97 -14.65 -5.59
C VAL A 42 -2.09 -15.63 -4.83
N VAL A 43 -0.88 -15.21 -4.46
CA VAL A 43 0.09 -16.06 -3.75
C VAL A 43 0.26 -15.65 -2.29
N ALA A 44 -0.02 -14.39 -1.96
CA ALA A 44 0.03 -13.90 -0.58
C ALA A 44 -0.81 -12.63 -0.40
N THR A 45 -1.16 -12.35 0.85
CA THR A 45 -1.65 -11.05 1.31
C THR A 45 -0.80 -10.62 2.49
N VAL A 46 -0.07 -9.52 2.35
CA VAL A 46 0.88 -9.03 3.35
C VAL A 46 0.26 -7.85 4.09
N PRO A 47 0.10 -7.92 5.43
CA PRO A 47 -0.42 -6.79 6.20
C PRO A 47 0.55 -5.61 6.19
N THR A 48 0.00 -4.40 6.11
CA THR A 48 0.73 -3.13 6.18
C THR A 48 -0.02 -2.14 7.07
N MET A 49 0.34 -0.86 7.02
CA MET A 49 -0.34 0.21 7.75
C MET A 49 -1.39 0.92 6.88
N ARG A 50 -2.46 1.38 7.52
CA ARG A 50 -3.47 2.22 6.87
C ARG A 50 -2.85 3.41 6.15
N GLY A 51 -3.17 3.53 4.86
CA GLY A 51 -2.67 4.54 3.94
C GLY A 51 -1.47 4.10 3.11
N ALA A 52 -0.81 2.98 3.44
CA ALA A 52 0.31 2.44 2.68
C ALA A 52 -0.18 1.90 1.32
N LYS A 53 -0.10 2.75 0.30
CA LYS A 53 -0.64 2.47 -1.05
C LYS A 53 0.31 2.83 -2.19
N THR A 54 1.30 3.68 -1.91
CA THR A 54 2.35 4.01 -2.88
C THR A 54 3.48 3.01 -2.72
N ILE A 55 3.90 2.41 -3.83
CA ILE A 55 4.82 1.26 -3.86
C ILE A 55 5.82 1.38 -5.00
N SER A 56 7.00 0.78 -4.84
CA SER A 56 7.96 0.54 -5.91
C SER A 56 8.59 -0.84 -5.75
N VAL A 57 9.19 -1.37 -6.81
CA VAL A 57 9.87 -2.68 -6.80
C VAL A 57 11.32 -2.50 -7.24
N ASP A 58 12.26 -2.98 -6.43
CA ASP A 58 13.66 -3.13 -6.82
C ASP A 58 13.81 -4.45 -7.58
N LEU A 59 14.04 -4.35 -8.88
CA LEU A 59 14.15 -5.51 -9.78
C LEU A 59 15.44 -6.30 -9.65
N GLN A 60 16.47 -5.76 -8.97
CA GLN A 60 17.72 -6.49 -8.72
C GLN A 60 17.62 -7.31 -7.45
N LYS A 61 16.99 -6.74 -6.41
CA LYS A 61 16.81 -7.42 -5.12
C LYS A 61 15.51 -8.21 -5.03
N HIS A 62 14.57 -7.98 -5.94
CA HIS A 62 13.24 -8.55 -5.93
C HIS A 62 12.47 -8.21 -4.63
N ILE A 63 12.51 -6.93 -4.25
CA ILE A 63 11.85 -6.43 -3.03
C ILE A 63 10.90 -5.30 -3.42
N ALA A 64 9.66 -5.40 -2.95
CA ALA A 64 8.69 -4.30 -3.04
C ALA A 64 8.75 -3.43 -1.78
N TYR A 65 8.78 -2.11 -1.96
CA TYR A 65 8.91 -1.15 -0.88
C TYR A 65 7.71 -0.22 -0.80
N LEU A 66 7.23 0.02 0.42
CA LEU A 66 6.22 1.03 0.73
C LEU A 66 6.67 1.93 1.86
N PHE A 67 6.11 3.13 1.88
CA PHE A 67 6.31 4.08 2.96
C PHE A 67 4.95 4.62 3.44
N GLN A 68 4.78 4.74 4.76
CA GLN A 68 3.58 5.33 5.33
C GLN A 68 3.90 6.07 6.64
N PRO A 69 3.60 7.39 6.72
CA PRO A 69 3.61 8.11 7.99
C PRO A 69 2.47 7.65 8.91
N GLU A 70 2.77 7.58 10.20
CA GLU A 70 1.79 7.47 11.27
C GLU A 70 1.44 8.86 11.77
N TYR A 71 0.14 9.15 11.81
CA TYR A 71 -0.39 10.43 12.26
C TYR A 71 -0.98 10.28 13.65
N GLY A 72 -0.60 11.18 14.54
CA GLY A 72 -1.17 11.28 15.88
C GLY A 72 -2.59 11.87 15.88
N PRO A 73 -3.19 12.06 17.06
CA PRO A 73 -4.48 12.71 17.19
C PRO A 73 -4.43 14.15 16.68
N LEU A 74 -5.59 14.64 16.21
CA LEU A 74 -5.73 16.05 15.86
C LEU A 74 -5.52 16.93 17.10
N PRO A 75 -4.90 18.12 16.96
CA PRO A 75 -4.83 19.08 18.05
C PRO A 75 -6.23 19.41 18.60
N PRO A 76 -6.38 19.63 19.92
CA PRO A 76 -7.64 20.05 20.51
C PRO A 76 -8.19 21.32 19.83
N GLY A 77 -9.50 21.35 19.58
CA GLY A 77 -10.16 22.47 18.91
C GLY A 77 -10.08 22.47 17.39
N THR A 78 -9.54 21.41 16.77
CA THR A 78 -9.58 21.27 15.30
C THR A 78 -11.04 21.23 14.83
N PRO A 79 -11.48 22.17 13.96
CA PRO A 79 -12.84 22.18 13.47
C PRO A 79 -13.10 20.96 12.57
N PRO A 80 -14.35 20.47 12.49
CA PRO A 80 -14.70 19.41 11.56
C PRO A 80 -14.45 19.87 10.11
N PRO A 81 -14.09 18.94 9.21
CA PRO A 81 -13.89 19.29 7.81
C PRO A 81 -15.20 19.83 7.21
N GLN A 82 -15.10 20.91 6.43
CA GLN A 82 -16.25 21.42 5.69
C GLN A 82 -16.69 20.43 4.61
N PRO A 83 -17.95 20.46 4.14
CA PRO A 83 -18.41 19.62 3.06
C PRO A 83 -17.50 19.72 1.82
N GLY A 84 -17.05 18.58 1.31
CA GLY A 84 -16.14 18.50 0.15
C GLY A 84 -14.65 18.67 0.48
N GLN A 85 -14.28 19.00 1.72
CA GLN A 85 -12.88 19.01 2.14
C GLN A 85 -12.38 17.63 2.56
N ARG A 86 -11.10 17.38 2.29
CA ARG A 86 -10.42 16.19 2.80
C ARG A 86 -10.26 16.30 4.33
N PRO A 87 -10.36 15.17 5.07
CA PRO A 87 -10.07 15.17 6.49
C PRO A 87 -8.65 15.69 6.78
N VAL A 88 -8.54 16.55 7.79
CA VAL A 88 -7.25 16.99 8.34
C VAL A 88 -6.57 15.80 9.02
N ARG A 89 -5.25 15.70 8.92
CA ARG A 89 -4.45 14.70 9.63
C ARG A 89 -3.75 15.36 10.83
N GLY A 90 -3.55 14.60 11.90
CA GLY A 90 -2.74 15.07 13.03
C GLY A 90 -1.25 15.23 12.66
N PRO A 91 -0.38 15.57 13.62
CA PRO A 91 1.05 15.62 13.37
C PRO A 91 1.60 14.23 13.01
N VAL A 92 2.66 14.16 12.21
CA VAL A 92 3.39 12.91 11.99
C VAL A 92 4.13 12.56 13.27
N ILE A 93 3.83 11.39 13.84
CA ILE A 93 4.45 10.89 15.08
C ILE A 93 5.36 9.69 14.84
N GLY A 94 5.32 9.12 13.63
CA GLY A 94 6.14 8.00 13.22
C GLY A 94 6.16 7.85 11.71
N ALA A 95 7.10 7.06 11.20
CA ALA A 95 7.20 6.73 9.80
C ALA A 95 7.61 5.27 9.63
N TYR A 96 6.89 4.55 8.78
CA TYR A 96 7.06 3.12 8.60
C TYR A 96 7.48 2.83 7.18
N PHE A 97 8.50 1.99 7.06
CA PHE A 97 9.01 1.49 5.80
C PHE A 97 8.75 -0.02 5.75
N PHE A 98 8.06 -0.46 4.71
CA PHE A 98 7.73 -1.87 4.49
C PHE A 98 8.62 -2.39 3.37
N ALA A 99 9.28 -3.52 3.62
CA ALA A 99 10.02 -4.27 2.62
C ALA A 99 9.37 -5.65 2.50
N ILE A 100 8.84 -5.95 1.32
CA ILE A 100 8.17 -7.22 1.02
C ILE A 100 9.07 -8.00 0.06
N SER A 101 9.65 -9.08 0.57
CA SER A 101 10.43 -10.05 -0.20
C SER A 101 9.68 -11.39 -0.26
N HIS A 102 9.98 -12.20 -1.29
CA HIS A 102 9.35 -13.50 -1.52
C HIS A 102 10.38 -14.63 -1.55
#